data_AF-A0A953HBQ8-F1
#
_entry.id   AF-A0A953HBQ8-F1
#
_cell.length_a   1.000
_cell.length_b   1.000
_cell.length_c   1.000
_cell.angle_alpha   90.00
_cell.angle_beta   90.00
_cell.angle_gamma   90.00
#
_symmetry.space_group_name_H-M   'P 1'
#
loop_
_entity.id
_entity.type
_entity.pdbx_description
1 polymer ?
#
loop_
_entity_poly.entity_id
_entity_poly.type
_entity_poly.pdbx_seq_one_letter_code
_entity_poly.pdbx_strand_id
1 'polypeptide(L)'
;MNHDSYDNAYIAEILNTAKTIAVVGASANDVRPSFFVTKYLIDKGYTVFPINPGHAGKEILGRMTYARLADVPEPIDMVDIFRASAAVPAIVDEVLALDPLPKVIWMQLTVRHDEAAARAEEAGIKVVMNRCPKIEYGRLSGEIGWNGVNSRVISSKKPVMRQGFQSFGIRQR
;
A
#
# COMPACT_ATOMS: atom_id res chain seq x y z
N MET A 1 -16.36 -6.33 -5.42
CA MET A 1 -15.66 -6.60 -6.72
C MET A 1 -15.14 -8.05 -6.73
N ASN A 2 -14.82 -8.72 -7.86
CA ASN A 2 -14.33 -10.13 -7.79
C ASN A 2 -12.83 -10.27 -7.47
N HIS A 3 -12.09 -9.16 -7.52
CA HIS A 3 -10.69 -8.99 -7.09
C HIS A 3 -9.64 -9.87 -7.79
N ASP A 4 -9.98 -10.50 -8.91
CA ASP A 4 -9.00 -11.25 -9.73
C ASP A 4 -8.21 -10.31 -10.65
N SER A 5 -8.84 -9.21 -11.07
CA SER A 5 -8.26 -8.19 -11.92
C SER A 5 -8.72 -6.79 -11.49
N TYR A 6 -7.89 -5.78 -11.77
CA TYR A 6 -8.16 -4.37 -11.47
C TYR A 6 -7.85 -3.54 -12.70
N ASP A 7 -8.68 -2.53 -13.00
CA ASP A 7 -8.33 -1.54 -14.01
C ASP A 7 -7.09 -0.76 -13.54
N ASN A 8 -6.19 -0.47 -14.49
CA ASN A 8 -5.08 0.44 -14.28
C ASN A 8 -5.54 1.79 -13.69
N ALA A 9 -6.70 2.31 -14.12
CA ALA A 9 -7.26 3.56 -13.62
C ALA A 9 -7.60 3.47 -12.13
N TYR A 10 -8.20 2.36 -11.67
CA TYR A 10 -8.54 2.15 -10.27
C TYR A 10 -7.29 2.13 -9.37
N ILE A 11 -6.27 1.37 -9.79
CA ILE A 11 -5.01 1.31 -9.04
C ILE A 11 -4.26 2.65 -9.07
N ALA A 12 -4.22 3.31 -10.23
CA ALA A 12 -3.58 4.61 -10.37
C ALA A 12 -4.26 5.69 -9.53
N GLU A 13 -5.59 5.68 -9.43
CA GLU A 13 -6.34 6.60 -8.59
C GLU A 13 -5.98 6.42 -7.11
N ILE A 14 -6.01 5.18 -6.60
CA ILE A 14 -5.62 4.85 -5.22
C ILE A 14 -4.21 5.36 -4.92
N LEU A 15 -3.24 4.98 -5.75
CA LEU A 15 -1.83 5.33 -5.51
C LEU A 15 -1.55 6.83 -5.67
N ASN A 16 -2.31 7.55 -6.49
CA ASN A 16 -2.15 9.01 -6.61
C ASN A 16 -2.83 9.80 -5.49
N THR A 17 -3.90 9.26 -4.89
CA THR A 17 -4.73 9.97 -3.91
C THR A 17 -4.31 9.69 -2.47
N ALA A 18 -3.82 8.49 -2.17
CA ALA A 18 -3.29 8.15 -0.86
C ALA A 18 -2.02 8.97 -0.55
N LYS A 19 -1.95 9.55 0.65
CA LYS A 19 -0.78 10.27 1.14
C LYS A 19 -0.13 9.55 2.33
N THR A 20 -0.97 9.03 3.23
CA THR A 20 -0.54 8.27 4.41
C THR A 20 -0.82 6.79 4.24
N ILE A 21 0.15 5.95 4.58
CA ILE A 21 0.08 4.49 4.42
C ILE A 21 0.49 3.82 5.73
N ALA A 22 -0.40 3.04 6.35
CA ALA A 22 -0.04 2.17 7.45
C ALA A 22 0.37 0.80 6.93
N VAL A 23 1.58 0.34 7.24
CA VAL A 23 2.09 -0.97 6.79
C VAL A 23 1.98 -1.97 7.94
N VAL A 24 0.96 -2.81 7.91
CA VAL A 24 0.68 -3.83 8.93
C VAL A 24 1.55 -5.05 8.71
N GLY A 25 2.36 -5.39 9.71
CA GLY A 25 3.40 -6.41 9.58
C GLY A 25 4.73 -5.87 9.00
N ALA A 26 4.98 -4.57 9.17
CA ALA A 26 6.27 -3.98 8.85
C ALA A 26 7.40 -4.68 9.62
N SER A 27 8.53 -4.91 8.96
CA SER A 27 9.70 -5.61 9.51
C SER A 27 10.94 -4.75 9.39
N ALA A 28 11.82 -4.78 10.40
CA ALA A 28 13.15 -4.17 10.34
C ALA A 28 14.18 -5.04 9.59
N ASN A 29 13.88 -6.32 9.36
CA ASN A 29 14.73 -7.24 8.61
C ASN A 29 14.68 -6.90 7.11
N ASP A 30 15.84 -6.59 6.54
CA ASP A 30 16.03 -6.12 5.16
C ASP A 30 15.78 -7.19 4.10
N VAL A 31 15.75 -8.48 4.44
CA VAL A 31 15.38 -9.54 3.49
C VAL A 31 13.86 -9.72 3.37
N ARG A 32 13.05 -9.06 4.21
CA ARG A 32 11.59 -9.20 4.20
C ARG A 32 10.95 -8.29 3.14
N PRO A 33 9.94 -8.78 2.40
CA PRO A 33 9.19 -7.97 1.43
C PRO A 33 8.61 -6.67 2.02
N SER A 34 8.12 -6.71 3.26
CA SER A 34 7.56 -5.53 3.93
C SER A 34 8.60 -4.43 4.12
N PHE A 35 9.87 -4.76 4.38
CA PHE A 35 10.95 -3.77 4.47
C PHE A 35 11.16 -3.05 3.14
N PHE A 36 11.27 -3.80 2.02
CA PHE A 36 11.46 -3.22 0.70
C PHE A 36 10.29 -2.36 0.23
N VAL A 37 9.05 -2.78 0.52
CA VAL A 37 7.86 -2.01 0.16
C VAL A 37 7.77 -0.74 1.00
N THR A 38 7.98 -0.81 2.32
CA THR A 38 8.05 0.37 3.18
C THR A 38 9.10 1.36 2.70
N LYS A 39 10.33 0.89 2.41
CA LYS A 39 11.41 1.74 1.88
C LYS A 39 11.02 2.40 0.57
N TYR A 40 10.46 1.62 -0.37
CA TYR A 40 10.04 2.15 -1.67
C TYR A 40 8.95 3.22 -1.54
N LEU A 41 7.95 3.01 -0.68
CA LEU A 41 6.88 3.97 -0.47
C LEU A 41 7.41 5.27 0.18
N ILE A 42 8.35 5.17 1.14
CA ILE A 42 9.03 6.34 1.69
C ILE A 42 9.81 7.08 0.59
N ASP A 43 10.59 6.36 -0.22
CA ASP A 43 11.38 6.93 -1.33
C ASP A 43 10.47 7.58 -2.41
N LYS A 44 9.21 7.13 -2.54
CA LYS A 44 8.18 7.75 -3.40
C LYS A 44 7.45 8.95 -2.78
N GLY A 45 7.78 9.30 -1.55
CA GLY A 45 7.28 10.48 -0.85
C GLY A 45 5.94 10.26 -0.14
N TYR A 46 5.53 9.02 0.12
CA TYR A 46 4.40 8.75 1.01
C TYR A 46 4.82 8.92 2.48
N THR A 47 3.88 9.35 3.32
CA THR A 47 4.04 9.26 4.78
C THR A 47 3.69 7.84 5.19
N VAL A 48 4.68 7.08 5.67
CA VAL A 48 4.48 5.65 6.00
C VAL A 48 4.56 5.45 7.50
N PHE A 49 3.56 4.74 8.05
CA PHE A 49 3.46 4.34 9.45
C PHE A 49 3.66 2.81 9.57
N PRO A 50 4.82 2.34 10.04
CA PRO A 50 5.04 0.93 10.33
C PRO A 50 4.16 0.47 11.50
N ILE A 51 3.41 -0.62 11.32
CA ILE A 51 2.61 -1.24 12.39
C ILE A 51 3.15 -2.64 12.68
N ASN A 52 3.73 -2.81 13.87
CA ASN A 52 4.21 -4.08 14.38
C ASN A 52 4.36 -4.06 15.92
N PRO A 53 3.53 -4.81 16.67
CA PRO A 53 3.61 -4.90 18.13
C PRO A 53 4.99 -5.28 18.66
N GLY A 54 5.73 -6.16 17.98
CA GLY A 54 7.07 -6.60 18.40
C GLY A 54 8.16 -5.54 18.24
N HIS A 55 7.87 -4.46 17.51
CA HIS A 55 8.80 -3.35 17.26
C HIS A 55 8.23 -2.00 17.72
N ALA A 56 7.11 -1.98 18.45
CA ALA A 56 6.48 -0.76 18.92
C ALA A 56 7.48 0.12 19.71
N GLY A 57 7.46 1.43 19.45
CA GLY A 57 8.37 2.41 20.05
C GLY A 57 9.79 2.43 19.46
N LYS A 58 10.08 1.60 18.46
CA LYS A 58 11.34 1.61 17.70
C LYS A 58 11.14 2.20 16.32
N GLU A 59 12.24 2.55 15.67
CA GLU A 59 12.19 3.02 14.28
C GLU A 59 12.43 1.88 13.28
N ILE A 60 11.66 1.91 12.19
CA ILE A 60 11.94 1.14 10.97
C ILE A 60 12.10 2.18 9.86
N LEU A 61 13.26 2.21 9.20
CA LEU A 61 13.56 3.15 8.11
C LEU A 61 13.34 4.63 8.50
N GLY A 62 13.70 4.99 9.74
CA GLY A 62 13.52 6.34 10.27
C GLY A 62 12.05 6.74 10.43
N ARG A 63 11.15 5.77 10.65
CA ARG A 63 9.74 5.99 11.00
C ARG A 63 9.41 5.29 12.30
N MET A 64 8.74 5.99 13.21
CA MET A 64 8.25 5.42 14.47
C MET A 64 7.29 4.27 14.19
N THR A 65 7.51 3.13 14.84
CA THR A 65 6.68 1.93 14.70
C THR A 65 5.64 1.89 15.82
N TYR A 66 4.40 1.63 15.43
CA TYR A 66 3.25 1.55 16.32
C TYR A 66 2.83 0.10 16.56
N ALA A 67 2.20 -0.18 17.70
CA ALA A 67 1.70 -1.52 17.98
C ALA A 67 0.41 -1.80 17.20
N ARG A 68 -0.50 -0.82 17.16
CA ARG A 68 -1.84 -0.94 16.56
C ARG A 68 -2.12 0.22 15.63
N LEU A 69 -3.12 0.06 14.75
CA LEU A 69 -3.54 1.13 13.85
C LEU A 69 -4.05 2.37 14.61
N ALA A 70 -4.76 2.17 15.72
CA ALA A 70 -5.31 3.24 16.55
C ALA A 70 -4.24 4.06 17.32
N ASP A 71 -2.99 3.58 17.37
CA ASP A 71 -1.90 4.31 18.04
C ASP A 71 -1.26 5.36 17.12
N VAL A 72 -1.62 5.37 15.83
CA VAL A 72 -1.09 6.34 14.85
C VAL A 72 -1.72 7.72 15.10
N PRO A 73 -0.93 8.79 15.28
CA PRO A 73 -1.44 10.11 15.65
C PRO A 73 -2.07 10.89 14.48
N GLU A 74 -2.00 10.36 13.26
CA GLU A 74 -2.45 11.01 12.04
C GLU A 74 -3.43 10.12 11.26
N PRO A 75 -4.36 10.71 10.49
CA PRO A 75 -5.24 9.97 9.60
C PRO A 75 -4.50 9.04 8.62
N ILE A 76 -5.00 7.82 8.45
CA ILE A 76 -4.45 6.83 7.53
C ILE A 76 -5.33 6.77 6.27
N ASP A 77 -4.78 7.05 5.09
CA ASP A 77 -5.51 6.92 3.83
C ASP A 77 -5.58 5.46 3.36
N MET A 78 -4.49 4.71 3.49
CA MET A 78 -4.37 3.32 3.04
C MET A 78 -3.74 2.40 4.09
N VAL A 79 -4.31 1.21 4.29
CA VAL A 79 -3.76 0.16 5.14
C VAL A 79 -3.22 -0.97 4.27
N ASP A 80 -1.90 -1.17 4.28
CA ASP A 80 -1.17 -2.17 3.50
C ASP A 80 -0.78 -3.38 4.37
N ILE A 81 -1.32 -4.56 4.05
CA ILE A 81 -1.33 -5.73 4.93
C ILE A 81 -0.33 -6.79 4.45
N PHE A 82 0.70 -7.04 5.25
CA PHE A 82 1.70 -8.11 5.11
C PHE A 82 1.47 -9.29 6.06
N ARG A 83 0.33 -9.35 6.73
CA ARG A 83 -0.06 -10.49 7.60
C ARG A 83 -0.78 -11.55 6.78
N ALA A 84 -0.75 -12.79 7.26
CA ALA A 84 -1.42 -13.92 6.62
C ALA A 84 -2.93 -13.67 6.48
N SER A 85 -3.57 -14.25 5.46
CA SER A 85 -5.00 -14.08 5.18
C SER A 85 -5.91 -14.32 6.39
N ALA A 86 -5.56 -15.28 7.26
CA ALA A 86 -6.31 -15.57 8.48
C ALA A 86 -6.34 -14.41 9.50
N ALA A 87 -5.39 -13.48 9.43
CA ALA A 87 -5.36 -12.30 10.28
C ALA A 87 -6.15 -11.11 9.70
N VAL A 88 -6.54 -11.18 8.42
CA VAL A 88 -7.23 -10.08 7.72
C VAL A 88 -8.54 -9.69 8.40
N PRO A 89 -9.43 -10.61 8.84
CA PRO A 89 -10.70 -10.21 9.48
C PRO A 89 -10.50 -9.29 10.68
N ALA A 90 -9.59 -9.65 11.59
CA ALA A 90 -9.30 -8.83 12.77
C ALA A 90 -8.67 -7.47 12.41
N ILE A 91 -7.83 -7.42 11.36
CA ILE A 91 -7.27 -6.16 10.87
C ILE A 91 -8.36 -5.28 10.26
N VAL A 92 -9.31 -5.86 9.52
CA VAL A 92 -10.46 -5.13 8.98
C VAL A 92 -11.33 -4.59 10.11
N ASP A 93 -11.54 -5.36 11.18
CA ASP A 93 -12.25 -4.87 12.37
C ASP A 93 -11.54 -3.68 13.01
N GLU A 94 -10.20 -3.73 13.15
CA GLU A 94 -9.41 -2.59 13.61
C GLU A 94 -9.55 -1.37 12.68
N VAL A 95 -9.53 -1.58 11.36
CA VAL A 95 -9.69 -0.50 10.37
C VAL A 95 -11.06 0.16 10.47
N LEU A 96 -12.13 -0.63 10.61
CA LEU A 96 -13.50 -0.15 10.73
C LEU A 96 -13.75 0.62 12.03
N ALA A 97 -12.91 0.43 13.04
CA ALA A 97 -12.96 1.15 14.31
C ALA A 97 -12.20 2.49 14.30
N LEU A 98 -11.48 2.82 13.23
CA LEU A 98 -10.74 4.07 13.13
C LEU A 98 -11.66 5.24 12.75
N ASP A 99 -11.35 6.40 13.32
CA ASP A 99 -11.94 7.68 12.94
C ASP A 99 -10.82 8.72 12.76
N PRO A 100 -10.59 9.24 11.53
CA PRO A 100 -11.35 8.97 10.31
C PRO A 100 -11.08 7.59 9.70
N LEU A 101 -12.10 7.06 9.00
CA LEU A 101 -12.02 5.77 8.32
C LEU A 101 -11.01 5.81 7.16
N PRO A 102 -10.09 4.82 7.05
CA PRO A 102 -9.22 4.71 5.89
C PRO A 102 -10.01 4.50 4.59
N LYS A 103 -9.50 5.07 3.50
CA LYS A 103 -10.14 5.00 2.19
C LYS A 103 -9.84 3.70 1.46
N VAL A 104 -8.73 3.03 1.82
CA VAL A 104 -8.23 1.87 1.10
C VAL A 104 -7.69 0.80 2.05
N ILE A 105 -8.08 -0.45 1.82
CA ILE A 105 -7.38 -1.64 2.33
C ILE A 105 -6.66 -2.30 1.17
N TRP A 106 -5.38 -2.55 1.34
CA TRP A 106 -4.50 -3.17 0.37
C TRP A 106 -3.90 -4.44 0.95
N MET A 107 -4.25 -5.60 0.39
CA MET A 107 -3.72 -6.90 0.78
C MET A 107 -2.60 -7.31 -0.18
N GLN A 108 -1.43 -7.59 0.37
CA GLN A 108 -0.23 -7.92 -0.39
C GLN A 108 -0.36 -9.22 -1.19
N LEU A 109 0.67 -9.51 -1.98
CA LEU A 109 0.78 -10.78 -2.70
C LEU A 109 0.54 -11.96 -1.76
N THR A 110 -0.24 -12.95 -2.23
CA THR A 110 -0.68 -14.14 -1.48
C THR A 110 -1.62 -13.89 -0.31
N VAL A 111 -2.00 -12.64 -0.04
CA VAL A 111 -3.01 -12.27 0.97
C VAL A 111 -4.34 -11.98 0.26
N ARG A 112 -5.36 -12.79 0.59
CA ARG A 112 -6.72 -12.68 0.05
C ARG A 112 -7.72 -13.16 1.10
N HIS A 113 -8.78 -12.39 1.31
CA HIS A 113 -9.91 -12.78 2.16
C HIS A 113 -11.19 -12.12 1.68
N ASP A 114 -12.01 -12.85 0.91
CA ASP A 114 -13.16 -12.28 0.19
C ASP A 114 -14.27 -11.74 1.12
N GLU A 115 -14.58 -12.42 2.21
CA GLU A 115 -15.62 -11.96 3.16
C GLU A 115 -15.22 -10.66 3.87
N ALA A 116 -13.98 -10.56 4.37
CA ALA A 116 -13.45 -9.35 4.96
C ALA A 116 -13.34 -8.20 3.94
N ALA A 117 -13.04 -8.51 2.67
CA ALA A 117 -13.09 -7.52 1.59
C ALA A 117 -14.51 -6.99 1.38
N ALA A 118 -15.53 -7.87 1.31
CA ALA A 118 -16.93 -7.46 1.16
C ALA A 118 -17.38 -6.54 2.32
N ARG A 119 -17.04 -6.91 3.56
CA ARG A 119 -17.34 -6.08 4.75
C ARG A 119 -16.68 -4.69 4.68
N ALA A 120 -15.45 -4.60 4.19
CA ALA A 120 -14.77 -3.32 4.00
C ALA A 120 -15.42 -2.50 2.86
N GLU A 121 -15.78 -3.13 1.76
CA GLU A 121 -16.48 -2.49 0.63
C GLU A 121 -17.85 -1.94 1.06
N GLU A 122 -18.61 -2.66 1.90
CA GLU A 122 -19.89 -2.20 2.48
C GLU A 122 -19.74 -0.93 3.33
N ALA A 123 -18.60 -0.76 3.99
CA ALA A 123 -18.26 0.45 4.73
C ALA A 123 -17.73 1.60 3.84
N GLY A 124 -17.69 1.41 2.51
CA GLY A 124 -17.22 2.41 1.55
C GLY A 124 -15.71 2.42 1.34
N ILE A 125 -14.97 1.42 1.84
CA ILE A 125 -13.52 1.31 1.68
C ILE A 125 -13.20 0.63 0.34
N LYS A 126 -12.26 1.18 -0.42
CA LYS A 126 -11.72 0.54 -1.63
C LYS A 126 -10.83 -0.64 -1.23
N VAL A 127 -10.99 -1.80 -1.86
CA VAL A 127 -10.20 -3.00 -1.55
C VAL A 127 -9.36 -3.46 -2.75
N VAL A 128 -8.05 -3.62 -2.52
CA VAL A 128 -7.12 -4.29 -3.43
C VAL A 128 -6.58 -5.54 -2.77
N MET A 129 -6.58 -6.69 -3.45
CA MET A 129 -6.08 -7.96 -2.96
C MET A 129 -5.06 -8.57 -3.91
N ASN A 130 -4.12 -9.34 -3.35
CA ASN A 130 -3.08 -10.03 -4.10
C ASN A 130 -2.34 -9.12 -5.10
N ARG A 131 -1.96 -7.91 -4.65
CA ARG A 131 -1.15 -6.96 -5.42
C ARG A 131 -0.09 -6.34 -4.52
N CYS A 132 1.01 -5.89 -5.10
CA CYS A 132 2.03 -5.14 -4.37
C CYS A 132 2.04 -3.70 -4.87
N PRO A 133 1.90 -2.67 -4.01
CA PRO A 133 1.86 -1.28 -4.42
C PRO A 133 3.19 -0.85 -5.04
N LYS A 134 4.34 -1.39 -4.60
CA LYS A 134 5.64 -1.19 -5.26
C LYS A 134 5.64 -1.68 -6.71
N ILE A 135 5.12 -2.88 -6.96
CA ILE A 135 5.07 -3.46 -8.32
C ILE A 135 4.09 -2.65 -9.18
N GLU A 136 2.88 -2.39 -8.68
CA GLU A 136 1.87 -1.62 -9.40
C GLU A 136 2.32 -0.18 -9.69
N TYR A 137 2.97 0.48 -8.74
CA TYR A 137 3.53 1.81 -8.95
C TYR A 137 4.59 1.79 -10.06
N GLY A 138 5.57 0.87 -9.99
CA GLY A 138 6.61 0.73 -11.00
C GLY A 138 6.04 0.40 -12.39
N ARG A 139 4.96 -0.39 -12.43
CA ARG A 139 4.23 -0.75 -13.64
C ARG A 139 3.51 0.46 -14.27
N LEU A 140 2.79 1.24 -13.47
CA LEU A 140 1.97 2.36 -13.92
C LEU A 140 2.78 3.64 -14.21
N SER A 141 3.88 3.86 -13.49
CA SER A 141 4.85 4.92 -13.79
C SER A 141 5.68 4.59 -15.05
N GLY A 142 5.94 3.30 -15.29
CA GLY A 142 6.76 2.78 -16.39
C GLY A 142 8.20 2.46 -15.98
N GLU A 143 8.58 2.72 -14.73
CA GLU A 143 9.94 2.48 -14.20
C GLU A 143 10.34 1.02 -14.23
N ILE A 144 9.39 0.09 -14.03
CA ILE A 144 9.71 -1.33 -14.01
C ILE A 144 10.26 -1.81 -15.37
N GLY A 145 9.90 -1.11 -16.45
CA GLY A 145 10.39 -1.38 -17.80
C GLY A 145 11.87 -1.13 -18.00
N TRP A 146 12.51 -0.29 -17.17
CA TRP A 146 13.96 -0.08 -17.23
C TRP A 146 14.76 -1.32 -16.87
N ASN A 147 14.14 -2.23 -16.11
CA ASN A 147 14.72 -3.53 -15.75
C ASN A 147 14.32 -4.64 -16.74
N GLY A 148 13.79 -4.28 -17.92
CA GLY A 148 13.33 -5.23 -18.93
C GLY A 148 11.99 -5.92 -18.63
N VAL A 149 11.28 -5.49 -17.58
CA VAL A 149 9.99 -6.09 -17.20
C VAL A 149 8.86 -5.46 -17.99
N ASN A 150 7.99 -6.29 -18.58
CA ASN A 150 6.82 -5.81 -19.30
C ASN A 150 5.82 -5.11 -18.35
N SER A 151 5.66 -3.79 -18.50
CA SER A 151 4.72 -2.99 -17.70
C SER A 151 3.25 -3.23 -18.06
N ARG A 152 2.95 -3.83 -19.22
CA ARG A 152 1.60 -3.93 -19.78
C ARG A 152 0.88 -2.57 -19.88
N VAL A 153 1.64 -1.47 -19.95
CA VAL A 153 1.15 -0.10 -20.06
C VAL A 153 1.92 0.58 -21.19
N ILE A 154 1.18 1.03 -22.21
CA ILE A 154 1.71 1.86 -23.29
C ILE A 154 1.08 3.25 -23.14
N SER A 155 1.90 4.31 -23.28
CA SER A 155 1.42 5.68 -23.23
C SER A 155 2.26 6.58 -24.12
N SER A 156 1.60 7.45 -24.88
CA SER A 156 2.22 8.55 -25.62
C SER A 156 2.40 9.83 -24.78
N LYS A 157 1.86 9.86 -23.55
CA LYS A 157 1.98 11.02 -22.64
C LYS A 157 3.36 11.02 -21.96
N LYS A 158 3.96 12.22 -21.87
CA LYS A 158 5.23 12.43 -21.15
C LYS A 158 5.13 11.92 -19.69
N PRO A 159 6.15 11.24 -19.15
CA PRO A 159 6.17 10.83 -17.75
C PRO A 159 6.07 12.03 -16.80
N VAL A 160 5.42 11.82 -15.65
CA VAL A 160 5.43 12.78 -14.54
C VAL A 160 6.75 12.61 -13.80
N MET A 161 7.57 13.66 -13.69
CA MET A 161 8.82 13.61 -12.95
C MET A 161 8.57 13.85 -11.46
N ARG A 162 9.12 13.00 -10.59
CA ARG A 162 9.21 13.21 -9.14
C ARG A 162 10.61 13.70 -8.78
N GLN A 163 10.79 14.22 -7.56
CA GLN A 163 12.12 14.55 -7.07
C GLN A 163 13.02 13.30 -7.02
N GLY A 164 14.31 13.51 -7.24
CA GLY A 164 15.33 12.47 -7.26
C GLY A 164 15.80 12.08 -8.67
N PHE A 165 16.79 11.21 -8.73
CA PHE A 165 17.34 10.69 -9.98
C PHE A 165 16.44 9.60 -10.54
N GLN A 166 16.03 9.72 -11.81
CA GLN A 166 15.20 8.72 -12.50
C GLN A 166 13.98 8.28 -11.67
N SER A 167 13.24 9.25 -11.11
CA SER A 167 12.01 8.97 -10.35
C SER A 167 10.81 9.50 -11.12
N PHE A 168 9.99 8.58 -11.63
CA PHE A 168 8.72 8.85 -12.28
C PHE A 168 7.57 8.69 -11.30
N GLY A 169 6.54 9.52 -11.48
CA GLY A 169 5.24 9.41 -10.86
C GLY A 169 4.23 8.65 -11.74
N ILE A 170 3.13 8.22 -11.14
CA ILE A 170 2.01 7.64 -11.87
C ILE A 170 1.31 8.74 -12.67
N ARG A 171 1.09 8.50 -13.96
CA ARG A 171 0.37 9.44 -14.83
C ARG A 171 -1.09 9.55 -14.40
N GLN A 172 -1.61 10.76 -14.28
CA GLN A 172 -3.05 10.98 -14.18
C GLN A 172 -3.67 10.71 -15.56
N ARG A 173 -4.69 9.85 -15.62
CA ARG A 173 -5.36 9.52 -16.88
C ARG A 173 -6.29 10.63 -17.29
#